data_AF-A0A150AK94-F1
#
_entry.id   AF-A0A150AK94-F1
#
_cell.length_a   1.000
_cell.length_b   1.000
_cell.length_c   1.000
_cell.angle_alpha   90.00
_cell.angle_beta   90.00
_cell.angle_gamma   90.00
#
_symmetry.space_group_name_H-M   'P 1'
#
loop_
_entity.id
_entity.type
_entity.pdbx_description
1 polymer ?
#
loop_
_entity_poly.entity_id
_entity_poly.type
_entity_poly.pdbx_seq_one_letter_code
_entity_poly.pdbx_strand_id
1 'polypeptide(L)'
;MNFRVVIGILLTVIALTLYGVGKPKLSKEQTYLEEALENKDGKVFLEGRVSSQNDTLQHFFVLASKEEFTGAGKHRGFKPVEQKLQTLKLQTSSGIQHLIFEEAPYRGEEIAHVLLEETTSSNAPIQWQGVKQHARLLVLGEQEGDLIQVKYSYAGEKENYFQLLEEGVKLLTQICMGLGILGIPLLIWGLVRK
;
A
#
# COMPACT_ATOMS: atom_id res chain seq x y z
N MET A 1 19.93 26.48 -19.42
CA MET A 1 18.83 26.69 -18.45
C MET A 1 19.44 26.81 -17.07
N ASN A 2 19.11 27.85 -16.30
CA ASN A 2 19.73 28.09 -15.00
C ASN A 2 19.41 26.90 -14.06
N PHE A 3 20.43 26.28 -13.46
CA PHE A 3 20.29 25.04 -12.65
C PHE A 3 19.24 25.16 -11.54
N ARG A 4 19.07 26.38 -11.01
CA ARG A 4 18.05 26.72 -10.00
C ARG A 4 16.61 26.55 -10.51
N VAL A 5 16.36 26.89 -11.78
CA VAL A 5 15.05 26.69 -12.43
C VAL A 5 14.77 25.19 -12.59
N VAL A 6 15.78 24.41 -12.97
CA VAL A 6 15.64 22.95 -13.13
C VAL A 6 15.26 22.28 -11.81
N ILE A 7 15.97 22.60 -10.73
CA ILE A 7 15.66 22.07 -9.38
C ILE A 7 14.29 22.54 -8.93
N GLY A 8 13.97 23.81 -9.13
CA GLY A 8 12.66 24.37 -8.77
C GLY A 8 11.50 23.63 -9.43
N ILE A 9 11.57 23.39 -10.75
CA ILE A 9 10.56 22.63 -11.49
C ILE A 9 10.46 21.22 -10.92
N LEU A 10 11.60 20.55 -10.72
CA LEU A 10 11.63 19.18 -10.24
C LEU A 10 10.95 19.04 -8.86
N LEU A 11 11.29 19.90 -7.90
CA LEU A 11 10.72 19.86 -6.55
C LEU A 11 9.21 20.15 -6.57
N THR A 12 8.77 21.14 -7.34
CA THR A 12 7.34 21.48 -7.45
C THR A 12 6.54 20.37 -8.13
N VAL A 13 7.05 19.75 -9.19
CA VAL A 13 6.39 18.63 -9.88
C VAL A 13 6.29 17.40 -8.97
N ILE A 14 7.35 17.08 -8.23
CA ILE A 14 7.32 15.99 -7.24
C ILE A 14 6.27 16.28 -6.17
N ALA A 15 6.23 17.48 -5.62
CA ALA A 15 5.25 17.87 -4.60
C ALA A 15 3.81 17.75 -5.11
N LEU A 16 3.53 18.25 -6.32
CA LEU A 16 2.20 18.16 -6.94
C LEU A 16 1.77 16.72 -7.20
N THR A 17 2.70 15.88 -7.67
CA THR A 17 2.40 14.47 -7.98
C THR A 17 2.15 13.67 -6.70
N LEU A 18 2.99 13.86 -5.68
CA LEU A 18 2.81 13.22 -4.37
C LEU A 18 1.51 13.65 -3.70
N TYR A 19 1.20 14.95 -3.72
CA TYR A 19 -0.03 15.47 -3.13
C TYR A 19 -1.27 14.99 -3.90
N GLY A 20 -1.24 15.09 -5.24
CA GLY A 20 -2.37 14.76 -6.11
C GLY A 20 -2.72 13.27 -6.14
N VAL A 21 -1.76 12.37 -5.90
CA VAL A 21 -2.00 10.92 -5.89
C VAL A 21 -2.10 10.38 -4.46
N GLY A 22 -1.17 10.78 -3.58
CA GLY A 22 -1.05 10.23 -2.23
C GLY A 22 -2.17 10.65 -1.29
N LYS A 23 -2.53 11.94 -1.28
CA LYS A 23 -3.59 12.44 -0.38
C LYS A 23 -4.96 11.83 -0.70
N PRO A 24 -5.44 11.80 -1.95
CA PRO A 24 -6.75 11.20 -2.23
C PRO A 24 -6.81 9.71 -1.91
N LYS A 25 -5.71 8.97 -2.07
CA LYS A 25 -5.67 7.55 -1.74
C LYS A 25 -5.84 7.30 -0.24
N LEU A 26 -5.09 8.02 0.60
CA LEU A 26 -5.20 7.91 2.05
C LEU A 26 -6.57 8.41 2.55
N SER A 27 -7.07 9.52 2.02
CA SER A 27 -8.38 10.05 2.41
C SER A 27 -9.53 9.09 2.04
N LYS A 28 -9.48 8.43 0.88
CA LYS A 28 -10.47 7.41 0.50
C LYS A 28 -10.48 6.22 1.47
N GLU A 29 -9.29 5.75 1.86
CA GLU A 29 -9.15 4.64 2.81
C GLU A 29 -9.66 5.04 4.21
N GLN A 30 -9.38 6.27 4.64
CA GLN A 30 -9.91 6.82 5.90
C GLN A 30 -11.45 6.93 5.88
N THR A 31 -12.03 7.51 4.83
CA THR A 31 -13.50 7.59 4.69
C THR A 31 -14.12 6.19 4.66
N TYR A 32 -13.50 5.23 3.98
CA TYR A 32 -13.98 3.86 3.95
C TYR A 32 -13.93 3.20 5.34
N LEU A 33 -12.86 3.45 6.11
CA LEU A 33 -12.74 3.00 7.49
C LEU A 33 -13.86 3.58 8.37
N GLU A 34 -14.11 4.89 8.27
CA GLU A 34 -15.19 5.56 9.02
C GLU A 34 -16.55 4.95 8.69
N GLU A 35 -16.85 4.77 7.40
CA GLU A 35 -18.10 4.15 6.96
C GLU A 35 -18.22 2.68 7.39
N ALA A 36 -17.13 1.92 7.38
CA ALA A 36 -17.10 0.54 7.84
C ALA A 36 -17.28 0.41 9.36
N LEU A 37 -16.72 1.33 10.16
CA LEU A 37 -16.93 1.38 11.60
C LEU A 37 -18.38 1.75 11.96
N GLU A 38 -19.04 2.53 11.10
CA GLU A 38 -20.46 2.88 11.22
C GLU A 38 -21.40 1.83 10.59
N ASN A 39 -20.87 0.73 10.03
CA ASN A 39 -21.61 -0.30 9.30
C ASN A 39 -22.52 0.26 8.19
N LYS A 40 -22.05 1.28 7.45
CA LYS A 40 -22.77 1.87 6.32
C LYS A 40 -22.55 1.09 5.04
N ASP A 41 -23.59 0.98 4.22
CA ASP A 41 -23.55 0.43 2.86
C ASP A 41 -22.92 -0.97 2.74
N GLY A 42 -23.04 -1.81 3.76
CA GLY A 42 -22.45 -3.16 3.74
C GLY A 42 -20.92 -3.20 3.85
N LYS A 43 -20.29 -2.07 4.19
CA LYS A 43 -18.85 -1.99 4.47
C LYS A 43 -18.54 -2.60 5.83
N VAL A 44 -17.48 -3.40 5.89
CA VAL A 44 -17.07 -4.14 7.08
C VAL A 44 -15.62 -3.85 7.41
N PHE A 45 -15.36 -3.68 8.70
CA PHE A 45 -14.01 -3.65 9.27
C PHE A 45 -13.81 -4.93 10.09
N LEU A 46 -12.85 -5.74 9.67
CA LEU A 46 -12.46 -6.94 10.40
C LEU A 46 -11.06 -6.83 10.97
N GLU A 47 -10.95 -7.31 12.19
CA GLU A 47 -9.69 -7.50 12.89
C GLU A 47 -9.59 -8.98 13.28
N GLY A 48 -8.51 -9.62 12.86
CA GLY A 48 -8.32 -11.03 13.14
C GLY A 48 -6.90 -11.51 12.87
N ARG A 49 -6.74 -12.83 12.92
CA ARG A 49 -5.48 -13.51 12.62
C ARG A 49 -5.65 -14.46 11.47
N VAL A 50 -4.63 -14.56 10.63
CA VAL A 50 -4.64 -15.52 9.52
C VAL A 50 -4.75 -16.95 10.07
N SER A 51 -5.77 -17.68 9.64
CA SER A 51 -6.09 -19.02 10.14
C SER A 51 -5.04 -20.05 9.71
N SER A 52 -4.82 -21.07 10.55
CA SER A 52 -4.02 -22.25 10.21
C SER A 52 -4.73 -23.21 9.25
N GLN A 53 -6.06 -23.08 9.05
CA GLN A 53 -6.88 -23.91 8.17
C GLN A 53 -6.81 -23.53 6.68
N ASN A 54 -5.88 -22.66 6.32
CA ASN A 54 -5.59 -22.36 4.93
C ASN A 54 -4.58 -23.42 4.44
N ASP A 55 -5.04 -24.39 3.66
CA ASP A 55 -4.27 -25.59 3.27
C ASP A 55 -2.94 -25.27 2.57
N THR A 56 -2.88 -24.15 1.85
CA THR A 56 -1.69 -23.70 1.11
C THR A 56 -0.72 -22.85 1.96
N LEU A 57 -1.10 -22.44 3.18
CA LEU A 57 -0.32 -21.53 4.02
C LEU A 57 0.86 -22.17 4.75
N GLN A 58 1.08 -23.49 4.63
CA GLN A 58 2.34 -24.09 5.11
C GLN A 58 3.57 -23.43 4.44
N HIS A 59 3.38 -22.78 3.27
CA HIS A 59 4.42 -22.08 2.52
C HIS A 59 3.97 -20.72 1.92
N PHE A 60 3.32 -19.84 2.72
CA PHE A 60 2.98 -18.43 2.38
C PHE A 60 1.67 -18.20 1.59
N PHE A 61 0.93 -17.12 1.92
CA PHE A 61 -0.08 -16.54 1.03
C PHE A 61 0.67 -15.76 -0.05
N VAL A 62 0.90 -16.37 -1.20
CA VAL A 62 1.82 -15.82 -2.19
C VAL A 62 1.09 -14.89 -3.16
N LEU A 63 1.41 -13.61 -3.10
CA LEU A 63 1.36 -12.73 -4.26
C LEU A 63 2.77 -12.67 -4.85
N ALA A 64 2.98 -13.26 -6.02
CA ALA A 64 4.25 -13.12 -6.72
C ALA A 64 4.32 -11.71 -7.30
N SER A 65 5.13 -10.84 -6.69
CA SER A 65 5.26 -9.45 -7.12
C SER A 65 6.69 -9.22 -7.61
N LYS A 66 6.84 -9.01 -8.93
CA LYS A 66 8.10 -8.70 -9.59
C LYS A 66 8.54 -7.31 -9.18
N GLU A 67 9.71 -7.18 -8.59
CA GLU A 67 10.40 -5.90 -8.59
C GLU A 67 10.93 -5.65 -10.02
N GLU A 68 10.31 -4.70 -10.75
CA GLU A 68 10.86 -4.25 -12.02
C GLU A 68 11.75 -3.03 -11.80
N PHE A 69 13.06 -3.24 -11.95
CA PHE A 69 14.02 -2.17 -12.16
C PHE A 69 14.15 -1.94 -13.66
N THR A 70 13.88 -0.72 -14.12
CA THR A 70 14.30 -0.32 -15.48
C THR A 70 15.83 -0.37 -15.57
N GLY A 71 16.41 -0.55 -16.76
CA GLY A 71 17.87 -0.60 -16.97
C GLY A 71 18.66 0.62 -16.48
N ALA A 72 17.98 1.66 -15.96
CA ALA A 72 18.57 2.83 -15.30
C ALA A 72 18.44 2.80 -13.75
N GLY A 73 18.10 1.67 -13.14
CA GLY A 73 18.00 1.52 -11.68
C GLY A 73 16.80 2.22 -11.03
N LYS A 74 15.85 2.75 -11.80
CA LYS A 74 14.62 3.36 -11.25
C LYS A 74 13.62 2.26 -10.87
N HIS A 75 13.33 2.19 -9.57
CA HIS A 75 12.30 1.34 -8.97
C HIS A 75 10.91 1.73 -9.50
N ARG A 76 10.21 0.81 -10.16
CA ARG A 76 8.87 1.05 -10.72
C ARG A 76 7.73 0.45 -9.88
N GLY A 77 8.04 0.01 -8.66
CA GLY A 77 7.11 -0.74 -7.82
C GLY A 77 6.98 -2.21 -8.23
N PHE A 78 6.01 -2.88 -7.63
CA PHE A 78 5.78 -4.30 -7.83
C PHE A 78 4.82 -4.51 -9.01
N LYS A 79 5.21 -5.30 -10.02
CA LYS A 79 4.28 -5.83 -11.02
C LYS A 79 3.98 -7.29 -10.70
N PRO A 80 2.71 -7.73 -10.61
CA PRO A 80 2.42 -9.14 -10.41
C PRO A 80 3.05 -9.98 -11.54
N VAL A 81 3.90 -10.96 -11.19
CA VAL A 81 4.38 -11.98 -12.17
C VAL A 81 3.27 -13.00 -12.38
N GLU A 82 2.66 -13.42 -11.27
CA GLU A 82 1.56 -14.37 -11.21
C GLU A 82 0.75 -14.07 -9.93
N GLN A 83 -0.49 -13.63 -10.07
CA GLN A 83 -1.35 -13.33 -8.94
C GLN A 83 -2.15 -14.59 -8.57
N LYS A 84 -1.69 -15.35 -7.57
CA LYS A 84 -2.45 -16.48 -7.03
C LYS A 84 -3.34 -16.01 -5.90
N LEU A 85 -4.44 -15.36 -6.28
CA LEU A 85 -5.48 -14.97 -5.34
C LEU A 85 -6.22 -16.20 -4.85
N GLN A 86 -6.11 -16.46 -3.55
CA GLN A 86 -6.88 -17.49 -2.87
C GLN A 86 -7.79 -16.84 -1.85
N THR A 87 -8.91 -17.49 -1.55
CA THR A 87 -9.75 -17.11 -0.43
C THR A 87 -8.96 -17.30 0.86
N LEU A 88 -8.72 -16.21 1.59
CA LEU A 88 -8.01 -16.23 2.86
C LEU A 88 -8.99 -16.42 4.01
N LYS A 89 -8.79 -17.44 4.83
CA LYS A 89 -9.54 -17.63 6.07
C LYS A 89 -8.93 -16.78 7.17
N LEU A 90 -9.68 -15.82 7.69
CA LEU A 90 -9.33 -14.97 8.81
C LEU A 90 -10.09 -15.42 10.06
N GLN A 91 -9.38 -15.72 11.15
CA GLN A 91 -9.99 -16.00 12.44
C GLN A 91 -10.23 -14.68 13.18
N THR A 92 -11.50 -14.31 13.34
CA THR A 92 -11.96 -13.15 14.11
C THR A 92 -12.62 -13.60 15.41
N SER A 93 -13.04 -12.66 16.25
CA SER A 93 -13.83 -12.96 17.46
C SER A 93 -15.20 -13.57 17.16
N SER A 94 -15.76 -13.32 15.97
CA SER A 94 -17.06 -13.83 15.52
C SER A 94 -16.99 -15.17 14.81
N GLY A 95 -15.80 -15.69 14.50
CA GLY A 95 -15.60 -16.96 13.82
C GLY A 95 -14.57 -16.89 12.70
N ILE A 96 -14.66 -17.81 11.74
CA ILE A 96 -13.81 -17.80 10.55
C ILE A 96 -14.51 -17.02 9.45
N GLN A 97 -13.85 -15.98 8.97
CA GLN A 97 -14.30 -15.14 7.86
C GLN A 97 -13.51 -15.48 6.60
N HIS A 98 -14.18 -15.47 5.45
CA HIS A 98 -13.59 -15.83 4.17
C HIS A 98 -13.37 -14.57 3.34
N LEU A 99 -12.11 -14.25 3.08
CA LEU A 99 -11.71 -13.01 2.43
C LEU A 99 -11.32 -13.27 0.97
N ILE A 100 -11.85 -12.47 0.06
CA ILE A 100 -11.47 -12.47 -1.35
C ILE A 100 -10.69 -11.17 -1.62
N PHE A 101 -9.49 -11.32 -2.16
CA PHE A 101 -8.65 -10.20 -2.56
C PHE A 101 -8.74 -10.06 -4.08
N GLU A 102 -9.18 -8.90 -4.58
CA GLU A 102 -9.15 -8.58 -6.02
C GLU A 102 -7.77 -8.06 -6.46
N GLU A 103 -7.12 -7.31 -5.56
CA GLU A 103 -5.79 -6.74 -5.75
C GLU A 103 -4.87 -7.10 -4.58
N ALA A 104 -3.62 -6.65 -4.66
CA ALA A 104 -2.55 -6.93 -3.71
C ALA A 104 -2.33 -5.77 -2.70
N PRO A 105 -3.22 -5.44 -1.74
CA PRO A 105 -2.96 -4.33 -0.85
C PRO A 105 -2.42 -4.82 0.51
N TYR A 106 -1.31 -5.56 0.57
CA TYR A 106 -0.67 -5.78 1.87
C TYR A 106 0.27 -4.62 2.17
N ARG A 107 -0.13 -3.78 3.12
CA ARG A 107 0.76 -2.85 3.83
C ARG A 107 0.92 -3.36 5.25
N GLY A 108 2.02 -3.01 5.91
CA GLY A 108 2.24 -3.36 7.32
C GLY A 108 3.50 -4.16 7.56
N GLU A 109 3.75 -4.42 8.82
CA GLU A 109 5.01 -4.96 9.35
C GLU A 109 5.06 -6.50 9.36
N GLU A 110 3.92 -7.17 9.33
CA GLU A 110 3.83 -8.63 9.35
C GLU A 110 3.77 -9.26 7.95
N ILE A 111 4.23 -8.53 6.93
CA ILE A 111 4.37 -9.01 5.56
C ILE A 111 5.62 -9.90 5.46
N ALA A 112 5.46 -11.09 4.90
CA ALA A 112 6.54 -11.98 4.53
C ALA A 112 7.02 -11.70 3.12
N HIS A 113 8.34 -11.67 2.96
CA HIS A 113 9.03 -11.61 1.67
C HIS A 113 9.84 -12.90 1.48
N VAL A 114 9.68 -13.55 0.33
CA VAL A 114 10.43 -14.76 -0.03
C VAL A 114 11.14 -14.51 -1.33
N LEU A 115 12.47 -14.55 -1.33
CA LEU A 115 13.27 -14.46 -2.54
C LEU A 115 13.11 -15.75 -3.35
N LEU A 116 12.87 -15.61 -4.65
CA LEU A 116 12.87 -16.73 -5.58
C LEU A 116 14.26 -16.94 -6.17
N GLU A 117 14.53 -18.16 -6.60
CA GLU A 117 15.73 -18.49 -7.38
C GLU A 117 15.69 -17.88 -8.79
N GLU A 118 14.49 -17.57 -9.28
CA GLU A 118 14.28 -16.95 -10.59
C GLU A 118 14.65 -15.46 -10.58
N THR A 119 15.32 -15.03 -11.65
CA THR A 119 15.60 -13.62 -11.92
C THR A 119 14.87 -13.15 -13.17
N THR A 120 14.59 -11.85 -13.24
CA THR A 120 14.03 -11.24 -14.45
C THR A 120 14.97 -11.35 -15.65
N SER A 121 14.48 -11.06 -16.85
CA SER A 121 15.31 -10.93 -18.06
C SER A 121 16.38 -9.83 -17.97
N SER A 122 16.26 -8.92 -17.00
CA SER A 122 17.26 -7.90 -16.66
C SER A 122 18.14 -8.28 -15.46
N ASN A 123 18.13 -9.55 -15.04
CA ASN A 123 18.87 -10.10 -13.90
C ASN A 123 18.54 -9.45 -12.54
N ALA A 124 17.28 -9.04 -12.35
CA ALA A 124 16.79 -8.56 -11.05
C ALA A 124 16.16 -9.73 -10.25
N PRO A 125 16.28 -9.76 -8.92
CA PRO A 125 15.66 -10.79 -8.09
C PRO A 125 14.13 -10.68 -8.11
N ILE A 126 13.45 -11.82 -8.04
CA ILE A 126 11.98 -11.89 -7.92
C ILE A 126 11.63 -12.26 -6.47
N GLN A 127 10.59 -11.65 -5.92
CA GLN A 127 10.14 -11.92 -4.56
C GLN A 127 8.65 -12.26 -4.51
N TRP A 128 8.27 -13.14 -3.59
CA TRP A 128 6.89 -13.35 -3.20
C TRP A 128 6.58 -12.55 -1.96
N GLN A 129 5.44 -11.85 -1.98
CA GLN A 129 4.92 -11.11 -0.83
C GLN A 129 3.68 -11.82 -0.30
N GLY A 130 3.58 -11.92 1.02
CA GLY A 130 2.48 -12.63 1.65
C GLY A 130 2.28 -12.30 3.09
N VAL A 131 1.29 -12.94 3.69
CA VAL A 131 1.01 -12.85 5.13
C VAL A 131 1.20 -14.24 5.73
N LYS A 132 1.92 -14.33 6.86
CA LYS A 132 2.18 -15.61 7.54
C LYS A 132 0.93 -16.11 8.27
N GLN A 133 0.87 -17.40 8.55
CA GLN A 133 -0.13 -17.93 9.50
C GLN A 133 -0.03 -17.19 10.84
N HIS A 134 -1.16 -16.97 11.50
CA HIS A 134 -1.31 -16.26 12.77
C HIS A 134 -0.93 -14.78 12.77
N ALA A 135 -0.45 -14.25 11.64
CA ALA A 135 -0.21 -12.83 11.49
C ALA A 135 -1.51 -12.05 11.68
N ARG A 136 -1.39 -10.88 12.32
CA ARG A 136 -2.49 -9.96 12.51
C ARG A 136 -2.84 -9.34 11.18
N LEU A 137 -4.13 -9.32 10.87
CA LEU A 137 -4.63 -8.72 9.65
C LEU A 137 -5.87 -7.90 9.96
N LEU A 138 -5.81 -6.64 9.55
CA LEU A 138 -6.89 -5.69 9.54
C LEU A 138 -7.40 -5.60 8.10
N VAL A 139 -8.70 -5.65 7.93
CA VAL A 139 -9.33 -5.75 6.62
C VAL A 139 -10.48 -4.78 6.53
N LEU A 140 -10.51 -4.01 5.46
CA LEU A 140 -11.65 -3.22 5.03
C LEU A 140 -12.19 -3.79 3.74
N GLY A 141 -13.49 -4.06 3.71
CA GLY A 141 -14.13 -4.62 2.53
C GLY A 141 -15.64 -4.49 2.55
N GLU A 142 -16.27 -5.13 1.59
CA GLU A 142 -17.73 -5.24 1.45
C GLU A 142 -18.16 -6.69 1.67
N GLN A 143 -19.22 -6.88 2.46
CA GLN A 143 -19.81 -8.21 2.67
C GLN A 143 -20.63 -8.61 1.43
N GLU A 144 -20.31 -9.76 0.84
CA GLU A 144 -21.02 -10.35 -0.28
C GLU A 144 -21.37 -11.81 0.04
N GLY A 145 -22.56 -12.03 0.61
CA GLY A 145 -22.95 -13.34 1.15
C GLY A 145 -22.06 -13.75 2.32
N ASP A 146 -21.43 -14.92 2.21
CA ASP A 146 -20.50 -15.45 3.23
C ASP A 146 -19.05 -15.00 3.04
N LEU A 147 -18.80 -14.17 2.01
CA LEU A 147 -17.48 -13.73 1.59
C LEU A 147 -17.31 -12.22 1.85
N ILE A 148 -16.06 -11.80 2.03
CA ILE A 148 -15.72 -10.39 2.19
C ILE A 148 -14.76 -9.98 1.07
N GLN A 149 -15.22 -9.06 0.24
CA GLN A 149 -14.44 -8.48 -0.85
C GLN A 149 -13.50 -7.43 -0.29
N VAL A 150 -12.22 -7.75 -0.19
CA VAL A 150 -11.21 -6.90 0.43
C VAL A 150 -10.85 -5.74 -0.49
N LYS A 151 -11.05 -4.52 -0.01
CA LYS A 151 -10.62 -3.28 -0.67
C LYS A 151 -9.30 -2.75 -0.12
N TYR A 152 -9.10 -2.85 1.19
CA TYR A 152 -7.84 -2.48 1.85
C TYR A 152 -7.47 -3.51 2.91
N SER A 153 -6.18 -3.74 3.10
CA SER A 153 -5.69 -4.58 4.19
C SER A 153 -4.40 -4.07 4.79
N TYR A 154 -4.22 -4.35 6.09
CA TYR A 154 -3.01 -4.02 6.83
C TYR A 154 -2.58 -5.19 7.72
N ALA A 155 -1.34 -5.65 7.57
CA ALA A 155 -0.76 -6.73 8.34
C ALA A 155 0.08 -6.16 9.51
N GLY A 156 -0.50 -6.08 10.70
CA GLY A 156 0.15 -5.51 11.87
C GLY A 156 -0.84 -5.05 12.95
N GLU A 157 -0.38 -4.17 13.84
CA GLU A 157 -1.22 -3.65 14.94
C GLU A 157 -2.23 -2.59 14.47
N LYS A 158 -3.38 -2.54 15.15
CA LYS A 158 -4.48 -1.62 14.84
C LYS A 158 -4.11 -0.17 15.06
N GLU A 159 -3.40 0.08 16.16
CA GLU A 159 -2.88 1.40 16.52
C GLU A 159 -1.96 1.92 15.41
N ASN A 160 -1.04 1.07 14.92
CA ASN A 160 -0.14 1.42 13.82
C ASN A 160 -0.90 1.73 12.53
N TYR A 161 -1.96 0.99 12.23
CA TYR A 161 -2.80 1.25 11.06
C TYR A 161 -3.54 2.59 11.14
N PHE A 162 -4.17 2.87 12.28
CA PHE A 162 -4.88 4.15 12.49
C PHE A 162 -3.90 5.33 12.48
N GLN A 163 -2.75 5.19 13.13
CA GLN A 163 -1.70 6.19 13.10
C GLN A 163 -1.18 6.40 11.67
N LEU A 164 -1.01 5.35 10.88
CA LEU A 164 -0.59 5.46 9.48
C LEU A 164 -1.60 6.26 8.64
N LEU A 165 -2.90 6.07 8.84
CA LEU A 165 -3.93 6.82 8.12
C LEU A 165 -3.95 8.29 8.55
N GLU A 166 -3.95 8.56 9.86
CA GLU A 166 -4.05 9.91 10.40
C GLU A 166 -2.76 10.73 10.19
N GLU A 167 -1.61 10.18 10.58
CA GLU A 167 -0.31 10.85 10.42
C GLU A 167 0.17 10.82 8.98
N GLY A 168 -0.19 9.80 8.18
CA GLY A 168 0.21 9.71 6.79
C GLY A 168 -0.24 10.90 5.95
N VAL A 169 -1.48 11.37 6.14
CA VAL A 169 -1.99 12.57 5.45
C VAL A 169 -1.24 13.81 5.91
N LYS A 170 -0.98 13.94 7.21
CA LYS A 170 -0.27 15.08 7.79
C LYS A 170 1.18 15.15 7.31
N LEU A 171 1.90 14.03 7.37
CA LEU A 171 3.28 13.89 6.93
C LEU A 171 3.42 14.15 5.44
N LEU A 172 2.53 13.57 4.61
CA LEU A 172 2.50 13.83 3.17
C LEU A 172 2.27 15.31 2.87
N THR A 173 1.36 15.96 3.60
CA THR A 173 1.12 17.40 3.46
C THR A 173 2.36 18.22 3.86
N GLN A 174 3.02 17.87 4.98
CA GLN A 174 4.24 18.54 5.42
C GLN A 174 5.39 18.41 4.43
N ILE A 175 5.61 17.21 3.88
CA ILE A 175 6.62 16.96 2.85
C ILE A 175 6.32 17.81 1.61
N CYS A 176 5.06 17.80 1.14
CA CYS A 176 4.67 18.58 -0.04
C CYS A 176 4.82 20.09 0.18
N MET A 177 4.47 20.60 1.37
CA MET A 177 4.71 22.00 1.73
C MET A 177 6.21 22.33 1.77
N GLY A 178 7.03 21.47 2.37
CA GLY A 178 8.48 21.68 2.43
C GLY A 178 9.11 21.73 1.03
N LEU A 179 8.72 20.81 0.15
CA LEU A 179 9.14 20.82 -1.25
C LEU A 179 8.66 22.08 -1.99
N GLY A 180 7.44 22.55 -1.73
CA GLY A 180 6.90 23.79 -2.29
C GLY A 180 7.64 25.04 -1.82
N ILE A 181 7.92 25.14 -0.51
CA ILE A 181 8.66 26.26 0.10
C ILE A 181 10.08 26.35 -0.44
N LEU A 182 10.72 25.23 -0.80
CA LEU A 182 12.04 25.25 -1.41
C LEU A 182 11.97 25.45 -2.93
N GLY A 183 11.04 24.79 -3.61
CA GLY A 183 10.94 24.81 -5.07
C GLY A 183 10.47 26.15 -5.64
N ILE A 184 9.44 26.77 -5.06
CA ILE A 184 8.83 28.00 -5.59
C ILE A 184 9.82 29.19 -5.52
N PRO A 185 10.53 29.45 -4.41
CA PRO A 185 11.53 30.51 -4.37
C PRO A 185 12.71 30.28 -5.31
N LEU A 186 13.15 29.02 -5.50
CA LEU A 186 14.21 28.70 -6.47
C LEU A 186 13.78 28.97 -7.91
N LEU A 187 12.51 28.69 -8.24
CA LEU A 187 11.91 29.05 -9.53
C LEU A 187 11.90 30.57 -9.72
N ILE A 188 11.34 31.31 -8.76
CA ILE A 188 11.23 32.78 -8.83
C ILE A 188 12.62 33.39 -8.95
N TRP A 189 13.58 32.97 -8.12
CA TRP A 189 14.96 33.47 -8.20
C TRP A 189 15.58 33.17 -9.56
N GLY A 190 15.54 31.92 -10.02
CA GLY A 190 16.15 31.52 -11.29
C GLY A 190 15.53 32.20 -12.53
N LEU A 191 14.28 32.66 -12.44
CA LEU A 191 13.60 33.41 -13.50
C LEU A 191 13.88 34.93 -13.42
N VAL A 192 13.95 35.52 -12.22
CA VAL A 192 14.12 36.96 -12.00
C VAL A 192 15.59 37.40 -12.09
N ARG A 193 16.52 36.62 -11.52
CA ARG A 193 17.97 36.83 -11.67
C ARG A 193 18.53 35.75 -12.59
N LYS A 194 18.41 35.95 -13.90
CA LYS A 194 19.03 35.08 -14.92
C LYS A 194 20.53 34.95 -14.69
#